data_AF-A0A966ZA43-F1
#
_entry.id   AF-A0A966ZA43-F1
#
_cell.length_a   1.000
_cell.length_b   1.000
_cell.length_c   1.000
_cell.angle_alpha   90.00
_cell.angle_beta   90.00
_cell.angle_gamma   90.00
#
_symmetry.space_group_name_H-M   'P 1'
#
loop_
_entity.id
_entity.type
_entity.pdbx_description
1 polymer ?
#
loop_
_entity_poly.entity_id
_entity_poly.type
_entity_poly.pdbx_seq_one_letter_code
_entity_poly.pdbx_strand_id
1 'polypeptide(L)'
;MPDFCRRGYLRTTAAVALALLTAVPAVADSDGYYCVGPNYLAWQFGMSTPNPPHRLQVMRLGANAKLVPHVLELPPFQVHGIECADAGIRLGSTIAAYSSPLDSERKPRSFEAVSEPWRGKNAERLGGFGFGTPGFAVIRRPLLTDTSGHRYQLVIIPSRTRSDPCDTNVETQLQELNRQGKLLRKTVLFRGRGWNQNCIAPD
;
A
#
# COMPACT_ATOMS: atom_id res chain seq x y z
N MET A 1 48.80 -30.21 -59.03
CA MET A 1 49.88 -30.13 -58.01
C MET A 1 49.69 -28.83 -57.22
N PRO A 2 49.98 -28.83 -55.92
CA PRO A 2 49.11 -28.44 -54.80
C PRO A 2 49.10 -26.91 -54.57
N ASP A 3 48.21 -26.27 -53.80
CA ASP A 3 48.10 -26.38 -52.35
C ASP A 3 46.78 -25.83 -51.80
N PHE A 4 46.31 -26.56 -50.78
CA PHE A 4 45.29 -26.20 -49.81
C PHE A 4 45.63 -24.86 -49.11
N CYS A 5 44.67 -23.94 -49.03
CA CYS A 5 44.66 -22.97 -47.93
C CYS A 5 43.27 -22.83 -47.32
N ARG A 6 43.05 -23.70 -46.33
CA ARG A 6 41.92 -23.82 -45.43
C ARG A 6 41.94 -22.62 -44.46
N ARG A 7 41.16 -21.56 -44.70
CA ARG A 7 41.00 -20.48 -43.71
C ARG A 7 39.84 -20.79 -42.77
N GLY A 8 40.20 -20.83 -41.49
CA GLY A 8 39.42 -21.38 -40.41
C GLY A 8 38.10 -20.66 -40.14
N TYR A 9 37.13 -21.47 -39.74
CA TYR A 9 35.94 -21.02 -39.02
C TYR A 9 36.38 -20.39 -37.69
N LEU A 10 36.37 -19.06 -37.61
CA LEU A 10 36.31 -18.39 -36.31
C LEU A 10 34.94 -18.69 -35.71
N ARG A 11 34.93 -19.63 -34.75
CA ARG A 11 33.78 -19.86 -33.87
C ARG A 11 33.68 -18.69 -32.90
N THR A 12 32.86 -17.70 -33.21
CA THR A 12 32.41 -16.70 -32.24
C THR A 12 31.42 -17.38 -31.28
N THR A 13 31.94 -17.86 -30.15
CA THR A 13 31.12 -18.22 -28.98
C THR A 13 30.46 -16.96 -28.43
N ALA A 14 29.21 -16.72 -28.80
CA ALA A 14 28.36 -15.74 -28.16
C ALA A 14 27.99 -16.25 -26.76
N ALA A 15 28.69 -15.76 -25.73
CA ALA A 15 28.28 -15.95 -24.36
C ALA A 15 27.02 -15.13 -24.11
N VAL A 16 25.86 -15.79 -24.12
CA VAL A 16 24.59 -15.21 -23.67
C VAL A 16 24.69 -15.07 -22.15
N ALA A 17 25.13 -13.90 -21.69
CA ALA A 17 25.10 -13.51 -20.29
C ALA A 17 23.63 -13.42 -19.85
N LEU A 18 23.20 -14.44 -19.10
CA LEU A 18 21.90 -14.51 -18.46
C LEU A 18 21.79 -13.35 -17.45
N ALA A 19 21.16 -12.26 -17.86
CA ALA A 19 20.82 -11.15 -16.98
C ALA A 19 19.86 -11.66 -15.90
N LEU A 20 20.39 -11.95 -14.72
CA LEU A 20 19.62 -12.12 -13.50
C LEU A 20 18.82 -10.84 -13.29
N LEU A 21 17.53 -10.91 -13.60
CA LEU A 21 16.50 -9.94 -13.24
C LEU A 21 16.50 -9.81 -11.71
N THR A 22 17.33 -8.92 -11.18
CA THR A 22 17.15 -8.41 -9.83
C THR A 22 15.85 -7.62 -9.85
N ALA A 23 14.79 -8.23 -9.34
CA ALA A 23 13.52 -7.55 -9.11
C ALA A 23 13.81 -6.38 -8.16
N VAL A 24 13.98 -5.18 -8.72
CA VAL A 24 14.07 -3.96 -7.93
C VAL A 24 12.71 -3.83 -7.23
N PRO A 25 12.66 -3.68 -5.90
CA PRO A 25 11.38 -3.51 -5.23
C PRO A 25 10.68 -2.29 -5.84
N ALA A 26 9.51 -2.50 -6.45
CA ALA A 26 8.67 -1.42 -6.94
C ALA A 26 8.21 -0.61 -5.74
N VAL A 27 8.67 0.64 -5.66
CA VAL A 27 8.37 1.54 -4.54
C VAL A 27 7.11 2.31 -4.88
N ALA A 28 6.05 2.16 -4.08
CA ALA A 28 4.87 3.03 -4.14
C ALA A 28 5.28 4.49 -3.90
N ASP A 29 4.89 5.37 -4.82
CA ASP A 29 5.01 6.82 -4.77
C ASP A 29 3.78 7.48 -4.10
N SER A 30 2.77 6.67 -3.79
CA SER A 30 1.48 7.14 -3.29
C SER A 30 1.32 6.87 -1.80
N ASP A 31 0.96 7.95 -1.10
CA ASP A 31 0.63 8.03 0.32
C ASP A 31 -0.47 7.06 0.82
N GLY A 32 -1.05 6.20 -0.03
CA GLY A 32 -1.99 5.12 0.26
C GLY A 32 -3.23 5.50 1.08
N TYR A 33 -4.43 5.16 0.63
CA TYR A 33 -5.64 5.49 1.37
C TYR A 33 -6.10 4.32 2.24
N TYR A 34 -6.66 4.62 3.42
CA TYR A 34 -7.32 3.61 4.24
C TYR A 34 -8.64 4.09 4.84
N CYS A 35 -9.49 3.13 5.19
CA CYS A 35 -10.67 3.34 6.01
C CYS A 35 -10.84 2.18 7.01
N VAL A 36 -11.56 2.45 8.09
CA VAL A 36 -11.85 1.48 9.14
C VAL A 36 -13.36 1.24 9.16
N GLY A 37 -13.77 -0.01 8.95
CA GLY A 37 -15.14 -0.45 9.16
C GLY A 37 -15.33 -1.07 10.55
N PRO A 38 -16.53 -1.60 10.86
CA PRO A 38 -16.86 -2.09 12.21
C PRO A 38 -15.89 -3.15 12.76
N ASN A 39 -15.33 -3.99 11.88
CA ASN A 39 -14.41 -5.07 12.26
C ASN A 39 -13.39 -5.38 11.16
N TYR A 40 -13.04 -4.39 10.35
CA TYR A 40 -12.06 -4.56 9.28
C TYR A 40 -11.31 -3.25 9.00
N LEU A 41 -10.09 -3.40 8.49
CA LEU A 41 -9.30 -2.33 7.90
C LEU A 41 -9.27 -2.56 6.39
N ALA A 42 -9.60 -1.55 5.61
CA ALA A 42 -9.43 -1.57 4.16
C ALA A 42 -8.41 -0.52 3.75
N TRP A 43 -7.53 -0.86 2.81
CA TRP A 43 -6.56 0.07 2.28
C TRP A 43 -6.16 -0.24 0.85
N GLN A 44 -5.60 0.78 0.22
CA GLN A 44 -5.06 0.73 -1.12
C GLN A 44 -3.81 1.63 -1.18
N PHE A 45 -2.87 1.27 -2.05
CA PHE A 45 -1.78 2.18 -2.43
C PHE A 45 -2.00 2.59 -3.88
N GLY A 46 -1.83 3.89 -4.17
CA GLY A 46 -1.88 4.41 -5.54
C GLY A 46 -0.89 3.70 -6.44
N MET A 47 -1.13 3.78 -7.75
CA MET A 47 -0.29 3.11 -8.75
C MET A 47 1.13 3.66 -8.71
N SER A 48 2.07 2.88 -8.17
CA SER A 48 3.49 3.08 -8.43
C SER A 48 3.80 2.64 -9.84
N THR A 49 4.37 3.51 -10.66
CA THR A 49 4.96 3.07 -11.93
C THR A 49 6.27 2.30 -11.69
N PRO A 50 6.59 1.23 -12.48
CA PRO A 50 5.79 0.64 -13.54
C PRO A 50 5.09 -0.66 -13.08
N ASN A 51 3.77 -0.57 -12.84
CA ASN A 51 2.78 -1.66 -12.77
C ASN A 51 2.94 -2.82 -11.75
N PRO A 52 3.09 -2.57 -10.44
CA PRO A 52 2.54 -3.52 -9.47
C PRO A 52 0.99 -3.54 -9.61
N PRO A 53 0.34 -4.71 -9.42
CA PRO A 53 -1.11 -4.82 -9.52
C PRO A 53 -1.79 -3.86 -8.54
N HIS A 54 -2.64 -2.98 -9.07
CA HIS A 54 -3.48 -2.08 -8.28
C HIS A 54 -4.44 -2.93 -7.46
N ARG A 55 -4.37 -2.83 -6.13
CA ARG A 55 -5.04 -3.78 -5.24
C ARG A 55 -5.77 -3.06 -4.11
N LEU A 56 -7.01 -3.47 -3.89
CA LEU A 56 -7.73 -3.24 -2.64
C LEU A 56 -7.38 -4.37 -1.68
N GLN A 57 -6.91 -4.02 -0.49
CA GLN A 57 -6.61 -4.95 0.57
C GLN A 57 -7.60 -4.76 1.71
N VAL A 58 -8.15 -5.86 2.23
CA VAL A 58 -9.11 -5.85 3.32
C VAL A 58 -8.69 -6.88 4.36
N MET A 59 -8.47 -6.42 5.58
CA MET A 59 -8.08 -7.28 6.70
C MET A 59 -9.16 -7.25 7.76
N ARG A 60 -9.69 -8.43 8.09
CA ARG A 60 -10.59 -8.59 9.23
C ARG A 60 -9.83 -8.41 10.54
N LEU A 61 -10.44 -7.65 11.45
CA LEU A 61 -9.91 -7.36 12.78
C LEU A 61 -10.76 -8.07 13.84
N GLY A 62 -10.14 -8.42 14.96
CA GLY A 62 -10.77 -9.08 16.11
C GLY A 62 -9.86 -10.13 16.73
N ALA A 63 -10.05 -10.40 18.03
CA ALA A 63 -9.17 -11.25 18.84
C ALA A 63 -8.75 -12.58 18.19
N ASN A 64 -9.67 -13.25 17.49
CA ASN A 64 -9.42 -14.53 16.83
C ASN A 64 -9.23 -14.44 15.31
N ALA A 65 -9.25 -13.23 14.73
CA ALA A 65 -9.07 -13.05 13.30
C ALA A 65 -7.61 -13.29 12.91
N LYS A 66 -7.38 -13.96 11.78
CA LYS A 66 -6.04 -13.98 11.17
C LYS A 66 -5.79 -12.62 10.53
N LEU A 67 -4.67 -11.97 10.86
CA LEU A 67 -4.27 -10.68 10.29
C LEU A 67 -3.65 -10.87 8.90
N VAL A 68 -4.41 -11.47 7.99
CA VAL A 68 -4.04 -11.72 6.60
C VAL A 68 -5.02 -10.96 5.72
N PRO A 69 -4.54 -10.10 4.79
CA PRO A 69 -5.43 -9.37 3.92
C PRO A 69 -6.06 -10.29 2.87
N HIS A 70 -7.35 -10.11 2.65
CA HIS A 70 -7.97 -10.46 1.38
C HIS A 70 -7.63 -9.38 0.34
N VAL A 71 -7.35 -9.82 -0.88
CA VAL A 71 -6.89 -8.95 -1.95
C VAL A 71 -7.89 -9.02 -3.09
N LEU A 72 -8.31 -7.85 -3.58
CA LEU A 72 -9.04 -7.69 -4.83
C LEU A 72 -8.17 -6.88 -5.79
N GLU A 73 -7.92 -7.41 -6.99
CA GLU A 73 -7.26 -6.66 -8.04
C GLU A 73 -8.22 -5.66 -8.65
N LEU A 74 -7.74 -4.45 -8.84
CA LEU A 74 -8.48 -3.31 -9.36
C LEU A 74 -7.98 -2.97 -10.76
N PRO A 75 -8.84 -2.42 -11.64
CA PRO A 75 -8.37 -1.83 -12.88
C PRO A 75 -7.42 -0.65 -12.59
N PRO A 76 -6.60 -0.22 -13.57
CA PRO A 76 -5.70 0.91 -13.38
C PRO A 76 -6.49 2.22 -13.31
N PHE A 77 -6.51 2.85 -12.14
CA PHE A 77 -7.03 4.21 -11.95
C PHE A 77 -6.40 4.84 -10.70
N GLN A 78 -6.37 6.17 -10.66
CA GLN A 78 -5.89 6.90 -9.50
C GLN A 78 -7.00 6.99 -8.45
N VAL A 79 -6.76 6.40 -7.28
CA VAL A 79 -7.61 6.57 -6.10
C VAL A 79 -7.33 7.94 -5.50
N HIS A 80 -8.38 8.70 -5.25
CA HIS A 80 -8.36 9.98 -4.52
C HIS A 80 -8.98 9.86 -3.13
N GLY A 81 -9.61 8.73 -2.82
CA GLY A 81 -10.02 8.41 -1.47
C GLY A 81 -10.68 7.04 -1.34
N ILE A 82 -10.84 6.60 -0.10
CA ILE A 82 -11.49 5.35 0.27
C ILE A 82 -12.42 5.60 1.45
N GLU A 83 -13.58 4.94 1.44
CA GLU A 83 -14.58 5.03 2.50
C GLU A 83 -15.11 3.63 2.82
N CYS A 84 -15.30 3.37 4.10
CA CYS A 84 -15.90 2.13 4.59
C CYS A 84 -17.38 2.45 4.85
N ALA A 85 -18.24 2.09 3.90
CA ALA A 85 -19.68 2.31 3.96
C ALA A 85 -20.42 1.05 4.45
N ASP A 86 -21.72 1.17 4.73
CA ASP A 86 -22.53 0.06 5.26
C ASP A 86 -22.55 -1.16 4.33
N ALA A 87 -22.61 -0.94 3.02
CA ALA A 87 -22.67 -2.00 2.01
C ALA A 87 -21.29 -2.54 1.57
N GLY A 88 -20.18 -1.94 2.03
CA GLY A 88 -18.83 -2.34 1.62
C GLY A 88 -17.87 -1.16 1.52
N ILE A 89 -16.90 -1.25 0.61
CA ILE A 89 -15.86 -0.25 0.46
C ILE A 89 -16.17 0.60 -0.77
N ARG A 90 -16.09 1.93 -0.64
CA ARG A 90 -16.17 2.86 -1.76
C ARG A 90 -14.79 3.44 -2.06
N LEU A 91 -14.42 3.47 -3.33
CA LEU A 91 -13.18 4.05 -3.85
C LEU A 91 -13.54 5.24 -4.74
N GLY A 92 -12.99 6.41 -4.43
CA GLY A 92 -13.14 7.61 -5.24
C GLY A 92 -12.02 7.76 -6.25
N SER A 93 -12.36 8.11 -7.48
CA SER A 93 -11.43 8.67 -8.47
C SER A 93 -11.81 10.11 -8.80
N THR A 94 -11.07 10.76 -9.71
CA THR A 94 -11.40 12.12 -10.17
C THR A 94 -12.77 12.19 -10.86
N ILE A 95 -13.16 11.13 -11.57
CA ILE A 95 -14.30 11.14 -12.50
C ILE A 95 -15.41 10.15 -12.13
N ALA A 96 -15.15 9.25 -11.19
CA ALA A 96 -16.09 8.20 -10.82
C ALA A 96 -15.92 7.79 -9.35
N ALA A 97 -16.92 7.09 -8.83
CA ALA A 97 -16.80 6.31 -7.62
C ALA A 97 -17.03 4.84 -7.96
N TYR A 98 -16.43 3.97 -7.17
CA TYR A 98 -16.56 2.53 -7.31
C TYR A 98 -16.91 1.91 -5.97
N SER A 99 -17.66 0.82 -5.98
CA SER A 99 -17.96 0.03 -4.79
C SER A 99 -17.40 -1.37 -4.89
N SER A 100 -16.96 -1.88 -3.74
CA SER A 100 -16.61 -3.28 -3.54
C SER A 100 -17.41 -3.83 -2.36
N PRO A 101 -18.49 -4.61 -2.61
CA PRO A 101 -19.23 -5.24 -1.54
C PRO A 101 -18.37 -6.28 -0.83
N LEU A 102 -18.59 -6.40 0.47
CA LEU A 102 -17.90 -7.37 1.33
C LEU A 102 -18.81 -8.55 1.63
N ASP A 103 -18.26 -9.75 1.67
CA ASP A 103 -18.97 -10.92 2.21
C ASP A 103 -19.01 -10.94 3.75
N SER A 104 -19.57 -12.02 4.31
CA SER A 104 -19.64 -12.25 5.76
C SER A 104 -18.26 -12.40 6.42
N GLU A 105 -17.22 -12.74 5.66
CA GLU A 105 -15.83 -12.83 6.13
C GLU A 105 -15.06 -11.53 5.92
N ARG A 106 -15.71 -10.50 5.37
CA ARG A 106 -15.11 -9.22 4.95
C ARG A 106 -14.16 -9.35 3.75
N LYS A 107 -14.36 -10.37 2.93
CA LYS A 107 -13.65 -10.50 1.65
C LYS A 107 -14.33 -9.61 0.59
N PRO A 108 -13.57 -8.76 -0.12
CA PRO A 108 -14.09 -8.01 -1.25
C PRO A 108 -14.47 -8.94 -2.41
N ARG A 109 -15.66 -8.76 -2.99
CA ARG A 109 -16.19 -9.67 -4.03
C ARG A 109 -16.03 -9.15 -5.45
N SER A 110 -16.36 -7.89 -5.68
CA SER A 110 -16.42 -7.28 -7.00
C SER A 110 -15.92 -5.85 -6.95
N PHE A 111 -15.79 -5.24 -8.13
CA PHE A 111 -15.48 -3.83 -8.31
C PHE A 111 -16.44 -3.27 -9.36
N GLU A 112 -17.33 -2.38 -8.93
CA GLU A 112 -18.43 -1.88 -9.75
C GLU A 112 -18.45 -0.36 -9.70
N ALA A 113 -18.64 0.29 -10.85
CA ALA A 113 -18.86 1.73 -10.91
C ALA A 113 -20.23 2.06 -10.28
N VAL A 114 -20.28 3.11 -9.47
CA VAL A 114 -21.53 3.60 -8.89
C VAL A 114 -21.93 4.93 -9.53
N SER A 115 -23.23 5.14 -9.69
CA SER A 115 -23.80 6.36 -10.29
C SER A 115 -23.66 7.59 -9.37
N GLU A 116 -23.53 7.37 -8.07
CA GLU A 116 -23.34 8.44 -7.11
C GLU A 116 -21.93 9.03 -7.23
N PRO A 117 -21.80 10.37 -7.33
CA PRO A 117 -20.49 11.00 -7.37
C PRO A 117 -19.74 10.74 -6.07
N TRP A 118 -18.41 10.68 -6.16
CA TRP A 118 -17.55 10.63 -4.97
C TRP A 118 -17.74 11.90 -4.14
N ARG A 119 -18.31 11.74 -2.94
CA ARG A 119 -18.50 12.82 -1.95
C ARG A 119 -17.68 12.59 -0.68
N GLY A 120 -16.81 11.58 -0.68
CA GLY A 120 -16.00 11.24 0.49
C GLY A 120 -15.13 12.43 0.91
N LYS A 121 -15.15 12.74 2.21
CA LYS A 121 -14.22 13.69 2.81
C LYS A 121 -12.81 13.08 2.77
N ASN A 122 -11.78 13.93 2.69
CA ASN A 122 -10.35 13.57 2.64
C ASN A 122 -10.06 12.22 3.31
N ALA A 123 -9.65 11.24 2.51
CA ALA A 123 -9.35 9.91 3.01
C ALA A 123 -8.09 9.92 3.87
N GLU A 124 -8.09 9.13 4.93
CA GLU A 124 -6.92 8.97 5.79
C GLU A 124 -5.80 8.31 4.98
N ARG A 125 -4.58 8.82 5.15
CA ARG A 125 -3.39 8.39 4.39
C ARG A 125 -2.52 7.48 5.24
N LEU A 126 -2.03 6.39 4.65
CA LEU A 126 -1.11 5.42 5.27
C LEU A 126 0.34 5.88 5.23
N GLY A 127 0.72 6.63 4.20
CA GLY A 127 2.08 7.08 3.88
C GLY A 127 2.27 8.60 3.85
N GLY A 128 1.18 9.38 3.80
CA GLY A 128 1.25 10.84 3.81
C GLY A 128 1.37 11.39 5.23
N PHE A 129 2.45 12.11 5.51
CA PHE A 129 2.64 12.86 6.75
C PHE A 129 2.88 14.33 6.40
N GLY A 130 2.02 15.23 6.90
CA GLY A 130 1.99 16.62 6.46
C GLY A 130 0.72 17.34 6.90
N PHE A 131 0.89 18.57 7.39
CA PHE A 131 0.00 19.35 8.26
C PHE A 131 -0.19 18.80 9.69
N GLY A 132 0.65 19.29 10.61
CA GLY A 132 0.44 19.19 12.06
C GLY A 132 1.27 18.16 12.82
N THR A 133 2.07 17.33 12.16
CA THR A 133 3.05 16.45 12.84
C THR A 133 4.45 17.08 12.83
N PRO A 134 5.04 17.39 14.00
CA PRO A 134 6.39 17.94 14.07
C PRO A 134 7.42 16.87 13.67
N GLY A 135 7.92 16.94 12.43
CA GLY A 135 9.05 16.14 11.96
C GLY A 135 8.76 14.63 11.77
N PHE A 136 9.80 13.81 11.95
CA PHE A 136 9.80 12.35 11.77
C PHE A 136 9.24 11.59 12.99
N ALA A 137 8.27 12.17 13.70
CA ALA A 137 7.67 11.53 14.85
C ALA A 137 6.84 10.31 14.45
N VAL A 138 6.88 9.25 15.27
CA VAL A 138 6.03 8.07 15.07
C VAL A 138 4.57 8.43 15.37
N ILE A 139 3.70 8.27 14.39
CA ILE A 139 2.27 8.54 14.51
C ILE A 139 1.57 7.25 14.93
N ARG A 140 0.69 7.34 15.92
CA ARG A 140 -0.19 6.24 16.35
C ARG A 140 -1.64 6.65 16.14
N ARG A 141 -2.37 5.91 15.30
CA ARG A 141 -3.79 6.15 15.02
C ARG A 141 -4.61 5.00 15.60
N PRO A 142 -5.40 5.23 16.66
CA PRO A 142 -6.32 4.21 17.14
C PRO A 142 -7.35 3.91 16.03
N LEU A 143 -7.62 2.62 15.78
CA LEU A 143 -8.60 2.19 14.77
C LEU A 143 -9.89 1.74 15.44
N LEU A 144 -9.83 0.67 16.22
CA LEU A 144 -11.00 0.10 16.89
C LEU A 144 -10.60 -0.61 18.19
N THR A 145 -11.59 -0.82 19.04
CA THR A 145 -11.50 -1.75 20.17
C THR A 145 -12.57 -2.82 19.97
N ASP A 146 -12.19 -4.09 20.01
CA ASP A 146 -13.15 -5.18 19.85
C ASP A 146 -13.89 -5.49 21.16
N THR A 147 -14.88 -6.38 21.10
CA THR A 147 -15.68 -6.79 22.27
C THR A 147 -14.86 -7.52 23.34
N SER A 148 -13.73 -8.11 22.95
CA SER A 148 -12.78 -8.72 23.88
C SER A 148 -11.87 -7.68 24.54
N GLY A 149 -11.98 -6.40 24.18
CA GLY A 149 -11.18 -5.29 24.69
C GLY A 149 -9.78 -5.24 24.09
N HIS A 150 -9.53 -5.95 22.98
CA HIS A 150 -8.31 -5.80 22.20
C HIS A 150 -8.39 -4.49 21.42
N ARG A 151 -7.29 -3.74 21.42
CA ARG A 151 -7.19 -2.45 20.74
C ARG A 151 -6.33 -2.58 19.50
N TYR A 152 -6.82 -2.06 18.39
CA TYR A 152 -6.12 -2.03 17.12
C TYR A 152 -5.68 -0.61 16.83
N GLN A 153 -4.45 -0.44 16.36
CA GLN A 153 -3.92 0.86 15.97
C GLN A 153 -3.03 0.73 14.74
N LEU A 154 -3.00 1.78 13.91
CA LEU A 154 -1.92 1.97 12.95
C LEU A 154 -0.76 2.68 13.62
N VAL A 155 0.45 2.24 13.30
CA VAL A 155 1.70 2.89 13.68
C VAL A 155 2.45 3.23 12.40
N ILE A 156 2.56 4.52 12.12
CA ILE A 156 3.23 5.07 10.94
C ILE A 156 4.58 5.59 11.40
N ILE A 157 5.64 5.01 10.85
CA ILE A 157 7.03 5.24 11.24
C ILE A 157 7.75 5.88 10.05
N PRO A 158 7.82 7.22 10.00
CA PRO A 158 8.61 7.91 8.99
C PRO A 158 10.10 7.85 9.34
N SER A 159 10.94 7.83 8.33
CA SER A 159 12.39 7.91 8.46
C SER A 159 13.01 8.67 7.28
N ARG A 160 14.12 9.37 7.53
CA ARG A 160 14.78 10.19 6.51
C ARG A 160 15.37 9.31 5.41
N THR A 161 15.20 9.74 4.16
CA THR A 161 16.12 9.33 3.10
C THR A 161 17.39 10.19 3.19
N ARG A 162 18.52 9.69 2.69
CA ARG A 162 19.78 10.47 2.67
C ARG A 162 19.84 11.47 1.52
N SER A 163 18.99 11.31 0.51
CA SER A 163 19.12 11.95 -0.79
C SER A 163 18.26 13.21 -0.95
N ASP A 164 17.13 13.30 -0.26
CA ASP A 164 16.17 14.40 -0.46
C ASP A 164 15.43 14.70 0.87
N PRO A 165 15.45 15.94 1.38
CA PRO A 165 14.71 16.30 2.60
C PRO A 165 13.18 16.18 2.46
N CYS A 166 12.66 16.12 1.24
CA CYS A 166 11.25 15.96 0.91
C CYS A 166 10.86 14.48 0.73
N ASP A 167 11.83 13.60 0.48
CA ASP A 167 11.63 12.16 0.37
C ASP A 167 11.90 11.45 1.69
N THR A 168 10.98 10.58 2.08
CA THR A 168 11.07 9.83 3.34
C THR A 168 10.73 8.38 3.08
N ASN A 169 11.30 7.49 3.88
CA ASN A 169 10.82 6.11 3.94
C ASN A 169 9.75 6.02 5.03
N VAL A 170 8.64 5.37 4.71
CA VAL A 170 7.54 5.13 5.65
C VAL A 170 7.33 3.64 5.81
N GLU A 171 7.28 3.19 7.07
CA GLU A 171 6.75 1.88 7.44
C GLU A 171 5.43 2.06 8.19
N THR A 172 4.37 1.42 7.68
CA THR A 172 3.06 1.43 8.34
C THR A 172 2.73 0.05 8.85
N GLN A 173 2.47 -0.04 10.16
CA GLN A 173 2.17 -1.27 10.86
C GLN A 173 0.75 -1.25 11.41
N LEU A 174 0.07 -2.38 11.35
CA LEU A 174 -1.08 -2.68 12.21
C LEU A 174 -0.57 -3.33 13.49
N GLN A 175 -0.97 -2.80 14.64
CA GLN A 175 -0.69 -3.38 15.94
C GLN A 175 -1.98 -3.74 16.66
N GLU A 176 -1.98 -4.91 17.27
CA GLU A 176 -3.01 -5.33 18.23
C GLU A 176 -2.43 -5.31 19.63
N LEU A 177 -3.12 -4.64 20.54
CA LEU A 177 -2.80 -4.53 21.95
C LEU A 177 -3.90 -5.23 22.76
N ASN A 178 -3.55 -5.83 23.90
CA ASN A 178 -4.55 -6.30 24.86
C ASN A 178 -5.15 -5.12 25.67
N ARG A 179 -6.07 -5.44 26.60
CA ARG A 179 -6.72 -4.44 27.47
C ARG A 179 -5.73 -3.60 28.29
N GLN A 180 -4.58 -4.16 28.65
CA GLN A 180 -3.52 -3.50 29.40
C GLN A 180 -2.55 -2.71 28.51
N GLY A 181 -2.78 -2.66 27.19
CA GLY A 181 -1.89 -1.98 26.24
C GLY A 181 -0.63 -2.77 25.86
N LYS A 182 -0.51 -4.04 26.26
CA LYS A 182 0.60 -4.91 25.84
C LYS A 182 0.39 -5.34 24.39
N LEU A 183 1.43 -5.17 23.57
CA LEU A 183 1.45 -5.64 22.18
C LEU A 183 1.30 -7.16 22.11
N LEU A 184 0.29 -7.62 21.39
CA LEU A 184 0.02 -9.03 21.11
C LEU A 184 0.52 -9.43 19.72
N ARG A 185 0.18 -8.64 18.70
CA ARG A 185 0.53 -8.92 17.29
C ARG A 185 0.91 -7.65 16.56
N LYS A 186 1.76 -7.81 15.54
CA LYS A 186 2.23 -6.75 14.65
C LYS A 186 2.27 -7.26 13.22
N THR A 187 1.66 -6.52 12.30
CA THR A 187 1.71 -6.80 10.86
C THR A 187 2.17 -5.55 10.13
N VAL A 188 3.13 -5.70 9.22
CA VAL A 188 3.56 -4.59 8.34
C VAL A 188 2.58 -4.51 7.17
N LEU A 189 1.92 -3.37 7.00
CA LEU A 189 0.99 -3.12 5.89
C LEU A 189 1.68 -2.45 4.71
N PHE A 190 2.69 -1.61 4.99
CA PHE A 190 3.41 -0.83 4.00
C PHE A 190 4.87 -0.65 4.36
N ARG A 191 5.73 -0.69 3.34
CA ARG A 191 7.09 -0.15 3.36
C ARG A 191 7.36 0.49 2.01
N GLY A 192 7.66 1.77 2.00
CA GLY A 192 7.95 2.46 0.76
C GLY A 192 8.35 3.91 0.99
N ARG A 193 8.34 4.68 -0.10
CA ARG A 193 8.55 6.12 -0.02
C ARG A 193 7.25 6.81 0.39
N GLY A 194 7.39 7.94 1.04
CA GLY A 194 6.30 8.84 1.41
C GLY A 194 6.77 10.28 1.29
N TRP A 195 5.84 11.18 1.07
CA TRP A 195 6.15 12.59 0.80
C TRP A 195 6.01 13.44 2.06
N ASN A 196 7.05 14.22 2.37
CA ASN A 196 6.97 15.24 3.43
C ASN A 196 6.31 16.51 2.90
N GLN A 197 5.03 16.71 3.21
CA GLN A 197 4.30 17.89 2.70
C GLN A 197 4.76 19.22 3.33
N ASN A 198 5.56 19.18 4.40
CA ASN A 198 6.14 20.38 5.03
C ASN A 198 7.53 20.73 4.47
N CYS A 199 8.03 19.98 3.49
CA CYS A 199 9.31 20.27 2.87
C CYS A 199 9.16 21.44 1.89
N ILE A 200 9.88 22.53 2.15
CA ILE A 200 10.13 23.56 1.14
C ILE A 200 11.34 23.05 0.36
N ALA A 201 11.16 22.74 -0.92
CA ALA A 201 12.29 22.39 -1.77
C ALA A 201 13.28 23.57 -1.77
N PRO A 202 14.59 23.34 -1.57
CA PRO A 202 15.57 24.39 -1.78
C PRO A 202 15.52 24.81 -3.26
N ASP A 203 15.42 26.12 -3.50
CA ASP A 203 15.47 26.72 -4.85
C ASP A 203 16.76 26.37 -5.60
#